data_AF-A0A942S3S9-F1
#
_entry.id   AF-A0A942S3S9-F1
#
_cell.length_a   1.000
_cell.length_b   1.000
_cell.length_c   1.000
_cell.angle_alpha   90.00
_cell.angle_beta   90.00
_cell.angle_gamma   90.00
#
_symmetry.space_group_name_H-M   'P 1'
#
loop_
_entity.id
_entity.type
_entity.pdbx_description
1 polymer ?
#
loop_
_entity_poly.entity_id
_entity_poly.type
_entity_poly.pdbx_seq_one_letter_code
_entity_poly.pdbx_strand_id
1 'polypeptide(L)'
;MNDAMRYDYLKIYDAAMKADAAWQAELVRLFGKKAGDVRYQPAGKGQEGSELRRLYLEFRRTSDALQAAWEAVWDEARAKRKAGAL
;
A
#
# COMPACT_ATOMS: atom_id res chain seq x y z
N MET A 1 7.45 13.93 -12.99
CA MET A 1 7.94 12.55 -12.86
C MET A 1 8.80 12.18 -14.06
N ASN A 2 10.09 11.93 -13.83
CA ASN A 2 10.99 11.36 -14.84
C ASN A 2 10.79 9.83 -14.95
N ASP A 3 11.42 9.18 -15.94
CA ASP A 3 11.23 7.75 -16.20
C ASP A 3 11.73 6.85 -15.06
N ALA A 4 12.80 7.24 -14.37
CA ALA A 4 13.31 6.50 -13.21
C ALA A 4 12.31 6.51 -12.05
N MET A 5 11.78 7.68 -11.69
CA MET A 5 10.74 7.82 -10.68
C MET A 5 9.47 7.07 -11.05
N ARG A 6 9.10 7.07 -12.34
CA ARG A 6 7.96 6.29 -12.84
C ARG A 6 8.16 4.79 -12.65
N TYR A 7 9.35 4.29 -12.97
CA TYR A 7 9.69 2.89 -12.83
C TYR A 7 9.70 2.44 -11.36
N ASP A 8 10.27 3.23 -10.46
CA ASP A 8 10.28 2.95 -9.03
C ASP A 8 8.87 3.00 -8.43
N TYR A 9 8.06 4.00 -8.83
CA TYR A 9 6.64 4.06 -8.44
C TYR A 9 5.87 2.82 -8.87
N LEU A 10 6.03 2.36 -10.11
CA LEU A 10 5.34 1.17 -10.63
C LEU A 10 5.74 -0.11 -9.88
N LYS A 11 7.01 -0.24 -9.48
CA LYS A 11 7.46 -1.36 -8.63
C LYS A 11 6.81 -1.34 -7.26
N ILE A 12 6.78 -0.16 -6.63
CA ILE A 12 6.17 0.01 -5.31
C ILE A 12 4.66 -0.26 -5.39
N TYR A 13 4.01 0.20 -6.46
CA TYR A 13 2.60 -0.07 -6.75
C TYR A 13 2.32 -1.57 -6.88
N ASP A 14 3.08 -2.30 -7.71
CA ASP A 14 2.92 -3.75 -7.88
C ASP A 14 3.12 -4.51 -6.56
N ALA A 15 4.11 -4.12 -5.76
CA ALA A 15 4.34 -4.68 -4.44
C ALA A 15 3.17 -4.43 -3.48
N ALA A 16 2.59 -3.22 -3.47
CA ALA A 16 1.43 -2.88 -2.66
C ALA A 16 0.18 -3.68 -3.08
N MET A 17 -0.05 -3.84 -4.38
CA MET A 17 -1.18 -4.62 -4.89
C MET A 17 -1.06 -6.11 -4.52
N LYS A 18 0.15 -6.68 -4.61
CA LYS A 18 0.40 -8.08 -4.22
C LYS A 18 0.20 -8.30 -2.72
N ALA A 19 0.72 -7.39 -1.90
CA ALA A 19 0.55 -7.47 -0.45
C ALA A 19 -0.92 -7.31 -0.04
N ASP A 20 -1.65 -6.39 -0.68
CA ASP A 20 -3.08 -6.21 -0.45
C ASP A 20 -3.89 -7.47 -0.83
N ALA A 21 -3.62 -8.02 -2.02
CA ALA A 21 -4.29 -9.24 -2.48
C ALA A 21 -4.04 -10.43 -1.54
N ALA A 22 -2.80 -10.60 -1.05
CA ALA A 22 -2.47 -11.66 -0.11
C ALA A 22 -3.17 -11.48 1.24
N TRP A 23 -3.18 -10.26 1.78
CA TRP A 23 -3.91 -9.96 3.02
C TRP A 23 -5.42 -10.16 2.86
N GLN A 24 -6.00 -9.69 1.76
CA GLN A 24 -7.42 -9.87 1.46
C GLN A 24 -7.79 -11.35 1.30
N ALA A 25 -6.94 -12.15 0.67
CA ALA A 25 -7.15 -13.59 0.53
C ALA A 25 -7.18 -14.28 1.91
N GLU A 26 -6.29 -13.90 2.82
CA GLU A 26 -6.27 -14.45 4.18
C GLU A 26 -7.50 -14.01 5.00
N LEU A 27 -7.96 -12.76 4.82
CA LEU A 27 -9.23 -12.31 5.40
C LEU A 27 -10.42 -13.12 4.89
N VAL A 28 -10.48 -13.41 3.59
CA VAL A 28 -11.54 -14.25 3.01
C VAL A 28 -11.45 -15.68 3.54
N ARG A 29 -10.25 -16.23 3.69
CA ARG A 29 -10.03 -17.57 4.25
C ARG A 29 -10.54 -17.69 5.69
N LEU A 30 -10.31 -16.66 6.52
CA LEU A 30 -10.65 -16.69 7.95
C LEU A 30 -12.09 -16.22 8.26
N PHE A 31 -12.59 -15.25 7.50
CA PHE A 31 -13.85 -14.56 7.82
C PHE A 31 -14.94 -14.69 6.74
N GLY A 32 -14.61 -15.32 5.60
CA GLY A 32 -15.54 -15.56 4.49
C GLY A 32 -16.18 -14.26 4.00
N LYS A 33 -17.52 -14.24 3.95
CA LYS A 33 -18.31 -13.07 3.48
C LYS A 33 -18.06 -11.79 4.30
N LYS A 34 -17.59 -11.91 5.54
CA LYS A 34 -17.30 -10.75 6.41
C LYS A 34 -15.93 -10.14 6.15
N ALA A 35 -15.11 -10.70 5.25
CA ALA A 35 -13.76 -10.20 5.00
C ALA A 35 -13.72 -8.70 4.65
N GLY A 36 -14.70 -8.20 3.90
CA GLY A 36 -14.82 -6.78 3.57
C GLY A 36 -14.98 -5.90 4.81
N ASP A 37 -15.84 -6.29 5.75
CA ASP A 37 -16.04 -5.55 7.00
C ASP A 37 -14.83 -5.68 7.93
N VAL A 38 -14.31 -6.91 8.08
CA VAL A 38 -13.22 -7.23 9.00
C VAL A 38 -11.92 -6.51 8.64
N ARG A 39 -11.70 -6.24 7.35
CA ARG A 39 -10.58 -5.44 6.84
C ARG A 39 -10.40 -4.11 7.59
N TYR A 40 -11.50 -3.48 8.02
CA TYR A 40 -11.49 -2.19 8.70
C TYR A 40 -11.57 -2.29 10.23
N GLN A 41 -11.63 -3.51 10.77
CA GLN A 41 -11.78 -3.76 12.20
C GLN A 41 -10.46 -4.25 12.83
N PRO A 42 -10.31 -4.19 14.17
CA PRO A 42 -9.13 -4.72 14.84
C PRO A 42 -8.84 -6.18 14.49
N ALA A 43 -9.87 -7.00 14.28
CA ALA A 43 -9.73 -8.41 13.90
C ALA A 43 -8.98 -8.60 12.57
N GLY A 44 -9.13 -7.68 11.61
CA GLY A 44 -8.43 -7.76 10.31
C GLY A 44 -6.92 -7.54 10.40
N LYS A 45 -6.43 -7.01 11.53
CA LYS A 45 -4.99 -6.82 11.78
C LYS A 45 -4.27 -8.11 12.17
N GLY A 46 -5.02 -9.16 12.51
CA GLY A 46 -4.49 -10.41 13.04
C GLY A 46 -3.89 -10.28 14.45
N GLN A 47 -3.72 -11.43 15.10
CA GLN A 47 -3.01 -11.55 16.37
C GLN A 47 -1.50 -11.68 16.13
N GLU A 48 -0.69 -11.29 17.11
CA GLU A 48 0.75 -11.46 17.03
C GLU A 48 1.14 -12.92 16.76
N GLY A 49 2.14 -13.13 15.89
CA GLY A 49 2.55 -14.46 15.43
C GLY A 49 1.63 -15.12 14.40
N SER A 50 0.43 -14.58 14.13
CA SER A 50 -0.46 -15.14 13.09
C SER A 50 -0.02 -14.76 11.67
N GLU A 51 -0.35 -15.61 10.71
CA GLU A 51 -0.13 -15.32 9.29
C GLU A 51 -0.90 -14.07 8.84
N LEU A 52 -2.13 -13.88 9.33
CA LEU A 52 -2.91 -12.66 9.08
C LEU A 52 -2.17 -11.40 9.55
N ARG A 53 -1.48 -11.46 10.69
CA ARG A 53 -0.69 -10.34 11.20
C ARG A 53 0.54 -10.06 10.33
N ARG A 54 1.24 -11.10 9.89
CA ARG A 54 2.38 -10.97 8.97
C ARG A 54 1.95 -10.27 7.68
N LEU A 55 0.86 -10.74 7.08
CA LEU A 55 0.30 -10.18 5.84
C LEU A 55 -0.22 -8.75 6.02
N TYR A 56 -0.90 -8.46 7.14
CA TYR A 56 -1.34 -7.09 7.46
C TYR A 56 -0.16 -6.12 7.56
N LEU A 57 0.93 -6.51 8.22
CA LEU A 57 2.14 -5.69 8.34
C LEU A 57 2.81 -5.45 6.99
N GLU A 58 2.84 -6.47 6.12
CA GLU A 58 3.35 -6.36 4.76
C GLU A 58 2.51 -5.41 3.89
N PHE A 59 1.18 -5.53 3.96
CA PHE A 59 0.24 -4.61 3.33
C PHE A 59 0.43 -3.16 3.81
N ARG A 60 0.55 -2.95 5.14
CA ARG A 60 0.78 -1.61 5.71
C ARG A 60 2.09 -1.01 5.24
N ARG A 61 3.19 -1.77 5.31
CA ARG A 61 4.52 -1.33 4.88
C ARG A 61 4.55 -0.90 3.41
N THR A 62 3.94 -1.70 2.53
CA THR A 62 3.92 -1.41 1.09
C THR A 62 2.96 -0.27 0.74
N SER A 63 1.82 -0.16 1.45
CA SER A 63 0.91 0.99 1.31
C SER A 63 1.54 2.30 1.74
N ASP A 64 2.27 2.30 2.87
CA ASP A 64 2.98 3.49 3.36
C ASP A 64 4.10 3.89 2.39
N ALA A 65 4.80 2.92 1.80
CA ALA A 65 5.80 3.18 0.76
C ALA A 65 5.18 3.77 -0.53
N LEU A 66 4.01 3.26 -0.95
CA LEU A 66 3.30 3.80 -2.11
C LEU A 66 2.83 5.23 -1.88
N GLN A 67 2.30 5.51 -0.68
CA GLN A 67 1.91 6.86 -0.28
C GLN A 67 3.10 7.81 -0.30
N ALA A 68 4.24 7.42 0.28
CA ALA A 68 5.46 8.23 0.26
C ALA A 68 5.99 8.47 -1.17
N ALA A 69 5.95 7.45 -2.03
CA ALA A 69 6.34 7.59 -3.44
C ALA A 69 5.40 8.56 -4.19
N TRP A 70 4.11 8.51 -3.91
CA TRP A 70 3.13 9.44 -4.47
C TRP A 70 3.39 10.87 -3.99
N GLU A 71 3.59 11.09 -2.69
CA GLU A 71 3.90 12.41 -2.12
C GLU A 71 5.16 13.02 -2.73
N ALA A 72 6.21 12.23 -2.93
CA ALA A 72 7.43 12.69 -3.58
C ALA A 72 7.19 13.20 -5.02
N VAL A 73 6.27 12.57 -5.77
CA VAL A 73 5.88 13.05 -7.11
C VAL A 73 5.14 14.39 -7.03
N TRP A 74 4.28 14.58 -6.04
CA TRP A 74 3.54 15.84 -5.87
C TRP A 74 4.43 16.99 -5.38
N ASP A 75 5.40 16.72 -4.50
CA ASP A 75 6.37 17.71 -4.06
C ASP A 75 7.29 18.14 -5.21
N GLU A 76 7.72 17.21 -6.07
CA GLU A 76 8.43 17.55 -7.31
C GLU A 76 7.59 18.47 -8.21
N ALA A 77 6.30 18.15 -8.42
CA ALA A 77 5.41 18.95 -9.25
C ALA A 77 5.17 20.35 -8.66
N ARG A 78 4.99 20.44 -7.33
CA ARG A 78 4.82 21.70 -6.60
C ARG A 78 6.08 22.57 -6.70
N ALA A 79 7.27 21.97 -6.55
CA ALA A 79 8.54 22.67 -6.69
C ALA A 79 8.73 23.24 -8.09
N LYS A 80 8.42 22.48 -9.15
CA LYS A 80 8.50 22.95 -10.55
C LYS A 80 7.56 24.11 -10.84
N ARG A 81 6.32 24.06 -10.34
CA ARG A 81 5.38 25.19 -10.44
C ARG A 81 5.92 26.44 -9.76
N LYS A 82 6.49 26.30 -8.56
CA LYS A 82 7.08 27.43 -7.82
C LYS A 82 8.31 28.03 -8.53
N ALA A 83 9.07 27.20 -9.25
CA ALA A 83 10.23 27.63 -10.04
C ALA A 83 9.89 28.26 -11.40
N GLY A 84 8.61 28.36 -11.77
CA GLY A 84 8.18 28.92 -13.06
C GLY A 84 8.53 28.04 -14.27
N ALA A 85 8.74 26.74 -14.05
CA ALA A 85 9.19 25.78 -15.08
C ALA A 85 8.04 24.94 -15.67
N LEU A 86 6.79 25.41 -15.55
CA LEU A 86 5.57 24.76 -16.06
C LEU A 86 4.70 25.77 -16.78
#